data_AF-A0A6N8GK30-F1
#
_entry.id   AF-A0A6N8GK30-F1
#
_cell.length_a   1.000
_cell.length_b   1.000
_cell.length_c   1.000
_cell.angle_alpha   90.00
_cell.angle_beta   90.00
_cell.angle_gamma   90.00
#
_symmetry.space_group_name_H-M   'P 1'
#
loop_
_entity.id
_entity.type
_entity.pdbx_description
1 polymer ?
#
loop_
_entity_poly.entity_id
_entity_poly.type
_entity_poly.pdbx_seq_one_letter_code
_entity_poly.pdbx_strand_id
1 'polypeptide(L)'
;MTTTDSLPELLPVLLQLVPPVGMFFAALGLLVLALRLVFVLGRAVTTSAQKMLHGTERPPSRRPEHRVVAAARRAGAEDMRTAWLQWQLRPGNTQKAISELSTLPRTLAVTPRADWNVEKFRAHGAEVWAIRPLAVTPAWRQKVDARLDWMAARVSDLADNPFDAARGQTSEQYLFHEDREVRDAYLEGGTAAAERIMETITAARERVREDAATEGAAAFLAKQRNAAFDQLRNTYRPTRTRDAHAAWDAAAEDVGR
;
A
#
# COMPACT_ATOMS: atom_id res chain seq x y z
N MET A 1 -17.77 66.93 -16.07
CA MET A 1 -19.01 66.35 -16.63
C MET A 1 -18.76 64.87 -16.85
N THR A 2 -19.34 64.07 -15.96
CA THR A 2 -19.24 62.61 -15.91
C THR A 2 -20.46 62.01 -16.61
N THR A 3 -20.27 61.31 -17.72
CA THR A 3 -21.31 60.50 -18.36
C THR A 3 -21.27 59.09 -17.81
N THR A 4 -22.21 58.82 -16.91
CA THR A 4 -22.67 57.49 -16.52
C THR A 4 -23.47 56.89 -17.66
N ASP A 5 -22.86 55.99 -18.45
CA ASP A 5 -23.59 55.17 -19.39
C ASP A 5 -24.42 54.13 -18.62
N SER A 6 -25.70 54.14 -18.94
CA SER A 6 -26.72 53.43 -18.20
C SER A 6 -26.82 51.98 -18.67
N LEU A 7 -27.18 51.10 -17.73
CA LEU A 7 -27.27 49.65 -17.88
C LEU A 7 -28.36 49.08 -18.84
N PRO A 8 -29.31 49.81 -19.47
CA PRO A 8 -30.34 49.16 -20.29
C PRO A 8 -29.94 48.94 -21.76
N GLU A 9 -28.83 49.49 -22.26
CA GLU A 9 -28.44 49.36 -23.68
C GLU A 9 -27.64 48.08 -24.03
N LEU A 10 -27.13 47.35 -23.05
CA LEU A 10 -26.34 46.12 -23.28
C LEU A 10 -27.19 44.83 -23.35
N LEU A 11 -28.47 44.91 -22.97
CA LEU A 11 -29.39 43.75 -22.96
C LEU A 11 -29.71 43.17 -24.35
N PRO A 12 -29.96 43.97 -25.41
CA PRO A 12 -30.28 43.41 -26.73
C PRO A 12 -29.06 42.76 -27.42
N VAL A 13 -27.83 43.15 -27.07
CA VAL A 13 -26.59 42.59 -27.62
C VAL A 13 -26.30 41.19 -27.03
N LEU A 14 -26.55 40.99 -25.73
CA LEU A 14 -26.40 39.69 -25.08
C LEU A 14 -27.45 38.66 -25.54
N LEU A 15 -28.68 39.11 -25.84
CA LEU A 15 -29.77 38.25 -26.35
C LEU A 15 -29.56 37.79 -27.81
N GLN A 16 -28.78 38.52 -28.62
CA GLN A 16 -28.43 38.13 -29.99
C GLN A 16 -27.28 37.10 -30.06
N LEU A 17 -26.52 36.89 -28.98
CA LEU A 17 -25.46 35.87 -28.91
C LEU A 17 -25.93 34.49 -28.42
N VAL A 18 -27.12 34.38 -27.84
CA VAL A 18 -27.70 33.10 -27.39
C VAL A 18 -27.94 32.10 -28.54
N PRO A 19 -28.50 32.48 -29.71
CA PRO A 19 -28.73 31.54 -30.80
C PRO A 19 -27.46 30.94 -31.45
N PRO A 20 -26.39 31.68 -31.79
CA PRO A 20 -25.22 31.11 -32.47
C PRO A 20 -24.40 30.17 -31.57
N VAL A 21 -24.34 30.44 -30.26
CA VAL A 21 -23.60 29.59 -29.31
C VAL A 21 -24.33 28.26 -29.07
N GLY A 22 -25.65 28.28 -28.93
CA GLY A 22 -26.46 27.06 -28.82
C GLY A 22 -26.38 26.19 -30.08
N MET A 23 -26.38 26.80 -31.27
CA MET A 23 -26.21 26.07 -32.53
C MET A 23 -24.80 25.48 -32.68
N PHE A 24 -23.75 26.16 -32.20
CA PHE A 24 -22.40 25.62 -32.20
C PHE A 24 -22.28 24.36 -31.32
N PHE A 25 -22.81 24.38 -30.10
CA PHE A 25 -22.78 23.20 -29.23
C PHE A 25 -23.67 22.06 -29.74
N ALA A 26 -24.81 22.37 -30.36
CA ALA A 26 -25.65 21.37 -31.00
C ALA A 26 -24.94 20.72 -32.22
N ALA A 27 -24.27 21.52 -33.05
CA ALA A 27 -23.49 21.04 -34.19
C ALA A 27 -22.29 20.19 -33.72
N LEU A 28 -21.59 20.61 -32.66
CA LEU A 28 -20.48 19.86 -32.08
C LEU A 28 -20.96 18.53 -31.47
N GLY A 29 -22.10 18.54 -30.78
CA GLY A 29 -22.73 17.33 -30.23
C GLY A 29 -23.13 16.34 -31.33
N LEU A 30 -23.73 16.82 -32.41
CA LEU A 30 -24.07 16.02 -33.59
C LEU A 30 -22.82 15.46 -34.28
N LEU A 31 -21.76 16.26 -34.41
CA LEU A 31 -20.49 15.82 -34.99
C LEU A 31 -19.85 14.69 -34.16
N VAL A 32 -19.81 14.85 -32.83
CA VAL A 32 -19.29 13.82 -31.92
C VAL A 32 -20.14 12.55 -31.98
N LEU A 33 -21.47 12.69 -32.03
CA LEU A 33 -22.38 11.56 -32.16
C LEU A 33 -22.18 10.83 -33.49
N ALA A 34 -22.07 11.57 -34.60
CA ALA A 34 -21.82 11.02 -35.92
C ALA A 34 -20.45 10.33 -36.00
N LEU A 35 -19.39 10.93 -35.47
CA LEU A 35 -18.06 10.32 -35.37
C LEU A 35 -18.08 9.04 -34.53
N ARG A 36 -18.80 9.04 -33.41
CA ARG A 36 -18.95 7.85 -32.56
C ARG A 36 -19.74 6.76 -33.28
N LEU A 37 -20.79 7.14 -34.02
CA LEU A 37 -21.59 6.22 -34.82
C LEU A 37 -20.75 5.60 -35.95
N VAL A 38 -19.99 6.41 -36.68
CA VAL A 38 -19.04 5.94 -37.72
C VAL A 38 -17.96 5.05 -37.13
N PHE A 39 -17.44 5.37 -35.93
CA PHE A 39 -16.48 4.52 -35.24
C PHE A 39 -17.08 3.17 -34.84
N VAL A 40 -18.30 3.16 -34.31
CA VAL A 40 -19.01 1.92 -33.92
C VAL A 40 -19.37 1.08 -35.14
N LEU A 41 -19.92 1.68 -36.21
CA LEU A 41 -20.21 0.98 -37.45
C LEU A 41 -18.92 0.52 -38.15
N GLY A 42 -17.86 1.33 -38.17
CA GLY A 42 -16.57 0.94 -38.71
C GLY A 42 -15.99 -0.28 -37.99
N ARG A 43 -16.15 -0.35 -36.66
CA ARG A 43 -15.75 -1.53 -35.85
C ARG A 43 -16.62 -2.75 -36.12
N ALA A 44 -17.93 -2.57 -36.31
CA ALA A 44 -18.87 -3.64 -36.61
C ALA A 44 -18.69 -4.19 -38.04
N VAL A 45 -18.40 -3.32 -39.01
CA VAL A 45 -18.18 -3.69 -40.42
C VAL A 45 -16.80 -4.34 -40.60
N THR A 46 -15.75 -3.84 -39.93
CA THR A 46 -14.42 -4.49 -39.98
C THR A 46 -14.44 -5.89 -39.34
N THR A 47 -15.15 -6.08 -38.24
CA THR A 47 -15.33 -7.41 -37.62
C THR A 47 -16.17 -8.35 -38.48
N SER A 48 -17.16 -7.84 -39.21
CA SER A 48 -18.00 -8.66 -40.11
C SER A 48 -17.32 -8.99 -41.44
N ALA A 49 -16.56 -8.04 -42.02
CA ALA A 49 -15.77 -8.27 -43.22
C ALA A 49 -14.60 -9.23 -42.98
N GLN A 50 -13.98 -9.17 -41.79
CA GLN A 50 -12.97 -10.15 -41.37
C GLN A 50 -13.54 -11.57 -41.18
N LYS A 51 -14.82 -11.69 -40.78
CA LYS A 51 -15.51 -12.99 -40.68
C LYS A 51 -15.90 -13.60 -42.02
N MET A 52 -16.13 -12.80 -43.06
CA MET A 52 -16.50 -13.31 -44.39
C MET A 52 -15.29 -13.57 -45.30
N LEU A 53 -14.16 -12.87 -45.15
CA LEU A 53 -12.98 -13.03 -46.00
C LEU A 53 -12.00 -14.13 -45.54
N HIS A 54 -12.14 -14.65 -44.32
CA HIS A 54 -11.26 -15.69 -43.77
C HIS A 54 -12.02 -16.98 -43.43
N GLY A 55 -12.62 -17.57 -44.45
CA GLY A 55 -12.92 -19.00 -44.48
C GLY A 55 -11.64 -19.82 -44.63
N THR A 56 -10.85 -19.91 -43.57
CA THR A 56 -9.85 -20.97 -43.34
C THR A 56 -9.58 -21.02 -41.85
N GLU A 57 -9.79 -22.19 -41.25
CA GLU A 57 -9.47 -22.55 -39.89
C GLU A 57 -8.05 -22.11 -39.51
N ARG A 58 -7.93 -20.99 -38.79
CA ARG A 58 -6.80 -20.74 -37.91
C ARG A 58 -7.27 -21.09 -36.50
N PRO A 59 -6.55 -21.94 -35.74
CA PRO A 59 -6.92 -22.20 -34.36
C PRO A 59 -6.97 -20.87 -33.61
N PRO A 60 -7.95 -20.67 -32.71
CA PRO A 60 -8.08 -19.44 -31.96
C PRO A 60 -6.74 -19.17 -31.26
N SER A 61 -6.21 -17.96 -31.42
CA SER A 61 -4.94 -17.60 -30.78
C SER A 61 -5.08 -17.80 -29.27
N ARG A 62 -4.28 -18.68 -28.66
CA ARG A 62 -4.29 -18.99 -27.20
C ARG A 62 -3.97 -17.81 -26.27
N ARG A 63 -3.61 -16.64 -26.82
CA ARG A 63 -3.13 -15.47 -26.07
C ARG A 63 -4.21 -14.76 -25.23
N PRO A 64 -5.41 -14.43 -25.76
CA PRO A 64 -6.51 -13.87 -24.97
C PRO A 64 -6.96 -14.77 -23.82
N GLU A 65 -7.14 -16.07 -24.06
CA GLU A 65 -7.55 -17.06 -23.06
C GLU A 65 -6.53 -17.13 -21.91
N HIS A 66 -5.23 -17.23 -22.24
CA HIS A 66 -4.17 -17.24 -21.23
C HIS A 66 -4.11 -15.96 -20.39
N ARG A 67 -4.47 -14.79 -20.96
CA ARG A 67 -4.55 -13.53 -20.21
C ARG A 67 -5.71 -13.52 -19.23
N VAL A 68 -6.86 -14.10 -19.59
CA VAL A 68 -8.03 -14.18 -18.71
C VAL A 68 -7.73 -15.10 -17.53
N VAL A 69 -7.15 -16.28 -17.80
CA VAL A 69 -6.70 -17.23 -16.76
C VAL A 69 -5.68 -16.57 -15.80
N ALA A 70 -4.70 -15.84 -16.34
CA ALA A 70 -3.72 -15.12 -15.51
C ALA A 70 -4.32 -13.93 -14.74
N ALA A 71 -5.39 -13.31 -15.25
CA ALA A 71 -6.12 -12.27 -14.53
C ALA A 71 -6.95 -12.88 -13.39
N ALA A 72 -7.63 -14.00 -13.63
CA ALA A 72 -8.39 -14.74 -12.63
C ALA A 72 -7.51 -15.20 -11.46
N ARG A 73 -6.33 -15.78 -11.75
CA ARG A 73 -5.36 -16.15 -10.70
C ARG A 73 -4.92 -14.96 -9.86
N ARG A 74 -4.66 -13.81 -10.47
CA ARG A 74 -4.32 -12.58 -9.73
C ARG A 74 -5.50 -12.05 -8.91
N ALA A 75 -6.71 -12.13 -9.45
CA ALA A 75 -7.91 -11.71 -8.74
C ALA A 75 -8.16 -12.56 -7.49
N GLY A 76 -8.01 -13.90 -7.59
CA GLY A 76 -8.16 -14.79 -6.43
C GLY A 76 -7.13 -14.52 -5.35
N ALA A 77 -5.88 -14.27 -5.74
CA ALA A 77 -4.83 -13.91 -4.81
C ALA A 77 -5.10 -12.57 -4.10
N GLU A 78 -5.53 -11.57 -4.86
CA GLU A 78 -5.82 -10.23 -4.33
C GLU A 78 -7.05 -10.22 -3.41
N ASP A 79 -8.08 -11.01 -3.74
CA ASP A 79 -9.30 -11.11 -2.95
C ASP A 79 -9.04 -11.79 -1.60
N MET A 80 -8.29 -12.90 -1.61
CA MET A 80 -7.84 -13.57 -0.38
C MET A 80 -7.05 -12.63 0.54
N ARG A 81 -6.09 -11.88 -0.04
CA ARG A 81 -5.29 -10.91 0.69
C ARG A 81 -6.12 -9.75 1.22
N THR A 82 -7.05 -9.23 0.41
CA THR A 82 -7.97 -8.16 0.79
C THR A 82 -8.84 -8.59 1.97
N ALA A 83 -9.42 -9.79 1.93
CA ALA A 83 -10.23 -10.33 3.02
C ALA A 83 -9.43 -10.47 4.33
N TRP A 84 -8.20 -10.97 4.24
CA TRP A 84 -7.29 -11.05 5.40
C TRP A 84 -7.01 -9.67 6.02
N LEU A 85 -6.62 -8.71 5.18
CA LEU A 85 -6.30 -7.35 5.62
C LEU A 85 -7.52 -6.65 6.23
N GLN A 86 -8.71 -6.82 5.64
CA GLN A 86 -9.96 -6.31 6.19
C GLN A 86 -10.28 -6.93 7.55
N TRP A 87 -10.11 -8.24 7.69
CA TRP A 87 -10.34 -8.94 8.95
C TRP A 87 -9.41 -8.47 10.07
N GLN A 88 -8.10 -8.39 9.80
CA GLN A 88 -7.11 -8.07 10.82
C GLN A 88 -7.09 -6.58 11.18
N LEU A 89 -7.12 -5.71 10.16
CA LEU A 89 -6.98 -4.26 10.36
C LEU A 89 -8.31 -3.55 10.62
N ARG A 90 -9.44 -4.16 10.24
CA ARG A 90 -10.80 -3.58 10.37
C ARG A 90 -10.86 -2.14 9.83
N PRO A 91 -10.42 -1.89 8.58
CA PRO A 91 -10.52 -0.56 7.99
C PRO A 91 -12.00 -0.15 8.01
N GLY A 92 -12.33 0.92 8.73
CA GLY A 92 -13.71 1.35 8.90
C GLY A 92 -14.34 1.79 7.58
N ASN A 93 -15.65 1.59 7.44
CA ASN A 93 -16.44 1.93 6.24
C ASN A 93 -16.44 3.43 5.92
N THR A 94 -16.05 4.27 6.89
CA THR A 94 -15.98 5.73 6.84
C THR A 94 -14.56 6.27 6.77
N GLN A 95 -13.64 5.53 6.13
CA GLN A 95 -12.36 6.13 5.74
C GLN A 95 -12.64 7.34 4.85
N LYS A 96 -12.41 8.54 5.39
CA LYS A 96 -12.45 9.79 4.62
C LYS A 96 -11.61 9.55 3.38
N ALA A 97 -12.23 9.70 2.20
CA ALA A 97 -11.53 9.52 0.95
C ALA A 97 -10.31 10.44 0.92
N ILE A 98 -9.12 9.87 1.08
CA ILE A 98 -7.86 10.61 1.00
C ILE A 98 -7.60 10.81 -0.48
N SER A 99 -7.67 12.06 -0.95
CA SER A 99 -7.47 12.41 -2.36
C SER A 99 -6.07 12.98 -2.63
N GLU A 100 -5.35 13.41 -1.60
CA GLU A 100 -4.05 14.08 -1.75
C GLU A 100 -2.89 13.07 -1.81
N LEU A 101 -2.18 13.03 -2.94
CA LEU A 101 -1.01 12.17 -3.16
C LEU A 101 0.14 12.43 -2.16
N SER A 102 0.26 13.66 -1.67
CA SER A 102 1.23 14.07 -0.63
C SER A 102 1.05 13.30 0.68
N THR A 103 -0.13 12.74 0.94
CA THR A 103 -0.44 11.94 2.12
C THR A 103 0.28 10.59 2.09
N LEU A 104 0.54 10.04 0.90
CA LEU A 104 1.14 8.71 0.73
C LEU A 104 2.54 8.59 1.39
N PRO A 105 3.53 9.44 1.08
CA PRO A 105 4.82 9.37 1.76
C PRO A 105 4.75 9.73 3.24
N ARG A 106 3.85 10.65 3.64
CA ARG A 106 3.69 11.06 5.04
C ARG A 106 3.18 9.91 5.92
N THR A 107 2.14 9.21 5.48
CA THR A 107 1.58 8.06 6.21
C THR A 107 2.59 6.91 6.27
N LEU A 108 3.32 6.64 5.18
CA LEU A 108 4.33 5.57 5.17
C LEU A 108 5.60 5.89 5.97
N ALA A 109 5.90 7.18 6.21
CA ALA A 109 7.03 7.61 7.02
C ALA A 109 6.87 7.29 8.50
N VAL A 110 5.63 7.11 8.99
CA VAL A 110 5.38 6.63 10.34
C VAL A 110 5.96 5.23 10.47
N THR A 111 6.89 5.03 11.41
CA THR A 111 7.51 3.73 11.67
C THR A 111 6.78 3.09 12.85
N PRO A 112 6.05 1.98 12.64
CA PRO A 112 5.36 1.30 13.73
C PRO A 112 6.38 0.74 14.73
N ARG A 113 6.07 0.85 16.03
CA ARG A 113 7.00 0.48 17.10
C ARG A 113 6.63 -0.88 17.69
N ALA A 114 7.60 -1.55 18.29
CA ALA A 114 7.41 -2.86 18.93
C ALA A 114 6.43 -2.81 20.12
N ASP A 115 6.36 -1.68 20.82
CA ASP A 115 5.50 -1.44 21.99
C ASP A 115 4.04 -1.08 21.64
N TRP A 116 3.69 -1.02 20.35
CA TRP A 116 2.33 -0.72 19.95
C TRP A 116 1.38 -1.87 20.30
N ASN A 117 0.23 -1.51 20.88
CA ASN A 117 -0.85 -2.46 21.10
C ASN A 117 -1.64 -2.73 19.80
N VAL A 118 -2.50 -3.74 19.84
CA VAL A 118 -3.34 -4.15 18.69
C VAL A 118 -4.16 -2.98 18.12
N GLU A 119 -4.71 -2.12 18.98
CA GLU A 119 -5.53 -0.98 18.55
C GLU A 119 -4.75 0.05 17.74
N LYS A 120 -3.52 0.39 18.17
CA LYS A 120 -2.64 1.30 17.43
C LYS A 120 -2.25 0.71 16.06
N PHE A 121 -1.93 -0.58 16.02
CA PHE A 121 -1.66 -1.26 14.75
C PHE A 121 -2.88 -1.23 13.83
N ARG A 122 -4.09 -1.50 14.34
CA ARG A 122 -5.31 -1.42 13.53
C ARG A 122 -5.59 0.00 13.03
N ALA A 123 -5.50 1.00 13.90
CA ALA A 123 -5.75 2.39 13.56
C ALA A 123 -4.81 2.87 12.44
N HIS A 124 -3.50 2.68 12.62
CA HIS A 124 -2.55 3.07 11.59
C HIS A 124 -2.65 2.19 10.33
N GLY A 125 -2.98 0.90 10.48
CA GLY A 125 -3.20 0.00 9.34
C GLY A 125 -4.39 0.45 8.49
N ALA A 126 -5.45 0.97 9.13
CA ALA A 126 -6.56 1.60 8.45
C ALA A 126 -6.14 2.90 7.72
N GLU A 127 -5.23 3.71 8.27
CA GLU A 127 -4.70 4.88 7.55
C GLU A 127 -3.90 4.46 6.30
N VAL A 128 -3.04 3.45 6.43
CA VAL A 128 -2.25 2.89 5.32
C VAL A 128 -3.18 2.27 4.26
N TRP A 129 -4.27 1.63 4.69
CA TRP A 129 -5.27 1.08 3.78
C TRP A 129 -5.97 2.17 2.98
N ALA A 130 -6.34 3.27 3.63
CA ALA A 130 -7.04 4.39 2.99
C ALA A 130 -6.22 5.06 1.88
N ILE A 131 -4.88 5.07 1.99
CA ILE A 131 -3.99 5.61 0.95
C ILE A 131 -3.63 4.60 -0.15
N ARG A 132 -3.96 3.32 0.02
CA ARG A 132 -3.65 2.27 -0.97
C ARG A 132 -4.12 2.58 -2.39
N PRO A 133 -5.32 3.16 -2.63
CA PRO A 133 -5.75 3.57 -3.96
C PRO A 133 -4.86 4.64 -4.62
N LEU A 134 -4.19 5.47 -3.83
CA LEU A 134 -3.26 6.51 -4.32
C LEU A 134 -1.93 5.91 -4.82
N ALA A 135 -1.62 4.67 -4.45
CA ALA A 135 -0.42 3.95 -4.87
C ALA A 135 -0.57 3.40 -6.31
N VAL A 136 -0.56 4.31 -7.28
CA VAL A 136 -0.76 4.00 -8.70
C VAL A 136 0.47 3.36 -9.37
N THR A 137 1.68 3.69 -8.90
CA THR A 137 2.91 3.09 -9.42
C THR A 137 3.20 1.75 -8.75
N PRO A 138 3.79 0.76 -9.46
CA PRO A 138 4.13 -0.54 -8.89
C PRO A 138 5.00 -0.47 -7.63
N ALA A 139 6.01 0.41 -7.63
CA ALA A 139 6.91 0.57 -6.49
C ALA A 139 6.20 1.08 -5.23
N TRP A 140 5.33 2.08 -5.36
CA TRP A 140 4.52 2.56 -4.23
C TRP A 140 3.50 1.53 -3.78
N ARG A 141 2.87 0.82 -4.71
CA ARG A 141 1.90 -0.24 -4.38
C ARG A 141 2.56 -1.33 -3.56
N GLN A 142 3.73 -1.81 -4.00
CA GLN A 142 4.49 -2.82 -3.27
C GLN A 142 4.87 -2.36 -1.86
N LYS A 143 5.27 -1.10 -1.68
CA LYS A 143 5.60 -0.54 -0.35
C LYS A 143 4.38 -0.48 0.57
N VAL A 144 3.24 0.00 0.07
CA VAL A 144 1.99 0.05 0.83
C VAL A 144 1.56 -1.37 1.18
N ASP A 145 1.61 -2.27 0.21
CA ASP A 145 1.20 -3.66 0.37
C ASP A 145 2.06 -4.40 1.41
N ALA A 146 3.39 -4.29 1.31
CA ALA A 146 4.30 -4.86 2.30
C ALA A 146 4.08 -4.27 3.70
N ARG A 147 3.75 -2.98 3.80
CA ARG A 147 3.43 -2.36 5.10
C ARG A 147 2.14 -2.94 5.68
N LEU A 148 1.08 -3.07 4.87
CA LEU A 148 -0.19 -3.64 5.30
C LEU A 148 -0.03 -5.09 5.73
N ASP A 149 0.71 -5.89 4.97
CA ASP A 149 0.94 -7.30 5.27
C ASP A 149 1.69 -7.47 6.58
N TRP A 150 2.74 -6.67 6.79
CA TRP A 150 3.49 -6.67 8.05
C TRP A 150 2.60 -6.26 9.23
N MET A 151 1.78 -5.20 9.10
CA MET A 151 0.89 -4.76 10.18
C MET A 151 -0.20 -5.79 10.49
N ALA A 152 -0.80 -6.40 9.48
CA ALA A 152 -1.80 -7.45 9.66
C ALA A 152 -1.20 -8.70 10.30
N ALA A 153 0.02 -9.07 9.94
CA ALA A 153 0.76 -10.15 10.60
C ALA A 153 1.03 -9.83 12.08
N ARG A 154 1.46 -8.61 12.42
CA ARG A 154 1.63 -8.18 13.82
C ARG A 154 0.33 -8.22 14.61
N VAL A 155 -0.79 -7.81 14.01
CA VAL A 155 -2.11 -7.91 14.66
C VAL A 155 -2.53 -9.37 14.87
N SER A 156 -2.34 -10.23 13.86
CA SER A 156 -2.67 -11.66 13.97
C SER A 156 -1.87 -12.34 15.09
N ASP A 157 -0.59 -11.98 15.22
CA ASP A 157 0.29 -12.47 16.28
C ASP A 157 -0.13 -11.97 17.67
N LEU A 158 -0.37 -10.67 17.83
CA LEU A 158 -0.74 -10.08 19.13
C LEU A 158 -2.16 -10.42 19.59
N ALA A 159 -3.07 -10.72 18.67
CA ALA A 159 -4.47 -11.01 18.97
C ALA A 159 -4.81 -12.51 18.98
N ASP A 160 -3.82 -13.39 18.79
CA ASP A 160 -3.99 -14.85 18.66
C ASP A 160 -5.15 -15.25 17.72
N ASN A 161 -5.34 -14.46 16.66
CA ASN A 161 -6.46 -14.62 15.75
C ASN A 161 -5.96 -15.21 14.43
N PRO A 162 -6.08 -16.54 14.24
CA PRO A 162 -5.58 -17.21 13.05
C PRO A 162 -6.32 -16.71 11.80
N PHE A 163 -5.61 -16.77 10.68
CA PHE A 163 -6.23 -16.50 9.40
C PHE A 163 -7.18 -17.64 9.01
N ASP A 164 -8.41 -17.28 8.65
CA ASP A 164 -9.42 -18.20 8.11
C ASP A 164 -9.52 -18.02 6.60
N ALA A 165 -9.00 -19.00 5.85
CA ALA A 165 -8.99 -18.99 4.39
C ALA A 165 -10.41 -19.03 3.78
N ALA A 166 -11.42 -19.48 4.53
CA ALA A 166 -12.81 -19.50 4.07
C ALA A 166 -13.41 -18.10 3.88
N ARG A 167 -12.70 -17.04 4.30
CA ARG A 167 -13.13 -15.65 4.15
C ARG A 167 -12.67 -14.98 2.87
N GLY A 168 -11.69 -15.57 2.18
CA GLY A 168 -11.33 -15.12 0.84
C GLY A 168 -12.18 -15.79 -0.22
N GLN A 169 -11.96 -15.44 -1.48
CA GLN A 169 -12.63 -16.01 -2.66
C GLN A 169 -14.13 -15.67 -2.71
N THR A 170 -14.46 -14.39 -2.69
CA THR A 170 -15.82 -13.84 -2.67
C THR A 170 -16.34 -13.41 -4.04
N SER A 171 -15.46 -13.30 -5.05
CA SER A 171 -15.85 -12.81 -6.37
C SER A 171 -16.70 -13.83 -7.16
N GLU A 172 -18.01 -13.63 -7.14
CA GLU A 172 -19.00 -14.43 -7.87
C GLU A 172 -18.71 -14.49 -9.38
N GLN A 173 -18.15 -13.42 -9.94
CA GLN A 173 -17.75 -13.35 -11.35
C GLN A 173 -16.79 -14.48 -11.74
N TYR A 174 -15.86 -14.84 -10.85
CA TYR A 174 -14.87 -15.89 -11.11
C TYR A 174 -15.31 -17.25 -10.56
N LEU A 175 -16.07 -17.29 -9.46
CA LEU A 175 -16.59 -18.55 -8.90
C LEU A 175 -17.62 -19.22 -9.81
N PHE A 176 -18.47 -18.43 -10.47
CA PHE A 176 -19.53 -18.93 -11.36
C PHE A 176 -19.22 -18.68 -12.83
N HIS A 177 -17.96 -18.38 -13.16
CA HIS A 177 -17.53 -18.20 -14.54
C HIS A 177 -17.84 -19.45 -15.37
N GLU A 178 -18.31 -19.31 -16.61
CA GLU A 178 -18.72 -20.44 -17.45
C GLU A 178 -17.54 -21.38 -17.76
N ASP A 179 -16.39 -20.80 -18.11
CA ASP A 179 -15.13 -21.52 -18.33
C ASP A 179 -14.54 -22.05 -17.02
N ARG A 180 -14.30 -23.37 -16.98
CA ARG A 180 -13.69 -24.08 -15.85
C ARG A 180 -12.26 -23.66 -15.59
N GLU A 181 -11.45 -23.40 -16.62
CA GLU A 181 -10.04 -23.05 -16.44
C GLU A 181 -9.90 -21.70 -15.70
N VAL A 182 -10.82 -20.78 -15.96
CA VAL A 182 -10.88 -19.48 -15.29
C VAL A 182 -11.28 -19.63 -13.81
N ARG A 183 -12.25 -20.50 -13.50
CA ARG A 183 -12.64 -20.81 -12.12
C ARG A 183 -11.48 -21.46 -11.34
N ASP A 184 -10.87 -22.49 -11.93
CA ASP A 184 -9.79 -23.24 -11.30
C ASP A 184 -8.58 -22.33 -11.03
N ALA A 185 -8.23 -21.45 -11.98
CA ALA A 185 -7.16 -20.48 -11.80
C ALA A 185 -7.45 -19.44 -10.70
N TYR A 186 -8.69 -18.98 -10.55
CA TYR A 186 -9.08 -18.09 -9.47
C TYR A 186 -8.91 -18.76 -8.09
N LEU A 187 -9.40 -19.99 -7.95
CA LEU A 187 -9.26 -20.76 -6.71
C LEU A 187 -7.78 -21.04 -6.39
N GLU A 188 -7.00 -21.48 -7.39
CA GLU A 188 -5.55 -21.69 -7.28
C GLU A 188 -4.83 -20.41 -6.79
N GLY A 189 -5.18 -19.25 -7.35
CA GLY A 189 -4.64 -17.97 -6.92
C GLY A 189 -4.95 -17.64 -5.46
N GLY A 190 -6.17 -17.92 -5.01
CA GLY A 190 -6.56 -17.72 -3.61
C GLY A 190 -5.83 -18.66 -2.66
N THR A 191 -5.68 -19.94 -3.00
CA THR A 191 -4.91 -20.91 -2.20
C THR A 191 -3.45 -20.49 -2.08
N ALA A 192 -2.81 -20.13 -3.19
CA ALA A 192 -1.42 -19.66 -3.19
C ALA A 192 -1.24 -18.38 -2.36
N ALA A 193 -2.25 -17.50 -2.31
CA ALA A 193 -2.23 -16.33 -1.44
C ALA A 193 -2.38 -16.69 0.04
N ALA A 194 -3.24 -17.66 0.39
CA ALA A 194 -3.39 -18.14 1.75
C ALA A 194 -2.07 -18.71 2.30
N GLU A 195 -1.34 -19.50 1.50
CA GLU A 195 -0.02 -20.01 1.84
C GLU A 195 0.98 -18.88 2.13
N ARG A 196 1.08 -17.88 1.23
CA ARG A 196 1.95 -16.71 1.42
C ARG A 196 1.58 -15.88 2.66
N ILE A 197 0.30 -15.77 2.99
CA ILE A 197 -0.16 -15.07 4.20
C ILE A 197 0.38 -15.80 5.44
N MET A 198 0.27 -17.13 5.48
CA MET A 198 0.80 -17.94 6.58
C MET A 198 2.33 -17.84 6.71
N GLU A 199 3.04 -17.85 5.58
CA GLU A 199 4.49 -17.57 5.55
C GLU A 199 4.82 -16.19 6.09
N THR A 200 4.04 -15.17 5.71
CA THR A 200 4.23 -13.79 6.18
C THR A 200 4.01 -13.65 7.68
N ILE A 201 2.97 -14.31 8.22
CA ILE A 201 2.71 -14.35 9.67
C ILE A 201 3.87 -15.04 10.39
N THR A 202 4.35 -16.16 9.87
CA THR A 202 5.50 -16.89 10.43
C THR A 202 6.78 -16.04 10.40
N ALA A 203 7.05 -15.37 9.28
CA ALA A 203 8.21 -14.48 9.15
C ALA A 203 8.13 -13.27 10.09
N ALA A 204 6.93 -12.70 10.29
CA ALA A 204 6.74 -11.60 11.23
C ALA A 204 6.99 -12.05 12.68
N ARG A 205 6.52 -13.26 13.04
CA ARG A 205 6.81 -13.88 14.35
C ARG A 205 8.30 -14.06 14.58
N GLU A 206 9.02 -14.56 13.58
CA GLU A 206 10.45 -14.79 13.70
C GLU A 206 11.22 -13.48 13.88
N ARG A 207 10.93 -12.46 13.07
CA ARG A 207 11.52 -11.13 13.25
C ARG A 207 11.32 -10.55 14.64
N VAL A 208 10.14 -10.77 15.23
CA VAL A 208 9.82 -10.26 16.57
C VAL A 208 10.62 -10.98 17.65
N ARG A 209 10.90 -12.28 17.48
CA ARG A 209 11.81 -13.02 18.36
C ARG A 209 13.24 -12.54 18.21
N GLU A 210 13.70 -12.30 16.99
CA GLU A 210 15.03 -11.75 16.70
C GLU A 210 15.20 -10.34 17.30
N ASP A 211 14.21 -9.47 17.14
CA ASP A 211 14.20 -8.11 17.70
C ASP A 211 14.25 -8.17 19.23
N ALA A 212 13.41 -9.01 19.86
CA ALA A 212 13.42 -9.19 21.32
C ALA A 212 14.76 -9.74 21.85
N ALA A 213 15.37 -10.69 21.14
CA ALA A 213 16.69 -11.23 21.47
C ALA A 213 17.78 -10.15 21.35
N THR A 214 17.70 -9.32 20.30
CA THR A 214 18.66 -8.23 20.04
C THR A 214 18.52 -7.11 21.08
N GLU A 215 17.29 -6.71 21.42
CA GLU A 215 17.03 -5.73 22.49
C GLU A 215 17.50 -6.25 23.85
N GLY A 216 17.26 -7.53 24.16
CA GLY A 216 17.76 -8.19 25.36
C GLY A 216 19.29 -8.18 25.43
N ALA A 217 19.95 -8.52 24.32
CA ALA A 217 21.42 -8.47 24.22
C ALA A 217 21.96 -7.04 24.36
N ALA A 218 21.32 -6.05 23.73
CA ALA A 218 21.71 -4.64 23.84
C ALA A 218 21.53 -4.10 25.26
N ALA A 219 20.43 -4.44 25.94
CA ALA A 219 20.18 -4.08 27.33
C ALA A 219 21.19 -4.72 28.28
N PHE A 220 21.54 -5.98 28.04
CA PHE A 220 22.57 -6.69 28.80
C PHE A 220 23.96 -6.07 28.62
N LEU A 221 24.36 -5.77 27.38
CA LEU A 221 25.63 -5.09 27.08
C LEU A 221 25.67 -3.68 27.69
N ALA A 222 24.56 -2.94 27.63
CA ALA A 222 24.46 -1.62 28.28
C ALA A 222 24.62 -1.74 29.81
N LYS A 223 24.04 -2.77 30.43
CA LYS A 223 24.20 -3.05 31.86
C LYS A 223 25.65 -3.42 32.21
N GLN A 224 26.30 -4.27 31.40
CA GLN A 224 27.71 -4.60 31.58
C GLN A 224 28.61 -3.38 31.43
N ARG A 225 28.36 -2.56 30.40
CA ARG A 225 29.08 -1.31 30.16
C ARG A 225 28.94 -0.34 31.33
N ASN A 226 27.71 -0.15 31.83
CA ASN A 226 27.47 0.73 32.97
C ASN A 226 28.12 0.18 34.26
N ALA A 227 28.06 -1.13 34.50
CA ALA A 227 28.75 -1.76 35.62
C ALA A 227 30.28 -1.62 35.53
N ALA A 228 30.85 -1.74 34.33
CA ALA A 228 32.28 -1.51 34.11
C ALA A 228 32.66 -0.03 34.34
N PHE A 229 31.82 0.92 33.90
CA PHE A 229 32.03 2.34 34.20
C PHE A 229 31.89 2.66 35.68
N ASP A 230 30.92 2.06 36.38
CA ASP A 230 30.77 2.23 37.82
C ASP A 230 31.96 1.63 38.59
N GLN A 231 32.47 0.47 38.13
CA GLN A 231 33.69 -0.11 38.68
C GLN A 231 34.89 0.81 38.45
N LEU A 232 35.10 1.31 37.23
CA LEU A 232 36.16 2.29 36.94
C LEU A 232 36.03 3.55 37.80
N ARG A 233 34.81 4.07 37.98
CA ARG A 233 34.55 5.24 38.83
C ARG A 233 34.84 4.97 40.31
N ASN A 234 34.55 3.75 40.79
CA ASN A 234 34.81 3.35 42.17
C ASN A 234 36.30 3.05 42.42
N THR A 235 37.01 2.50 41.43
CA THR A 235 38.48 2.31 41.47
C THR A 235 39.19 3.65 41.35
N TYR A 236 38.68 4.57 40.53
CA TYR A 236 39.16 5.93 40.35
C TYR A 236 38.45 6.92 41.30
N ARG A 237 38.07 6.46 42.49
CA ARG A 237 37.74 7.40 43.57
C ARG A 237 39.06 8.10 43.89
N PRO A 238 39.19 9.42 43.70
CA PRO A 238 40.43 10.11 44.05
C PRO A 238 40.66 9.80 45.52
N THR A 239 41.75 9.11 45.82
CA THR A 239 42.34 9.08 47.14
C THR A 239 42.60 10.54 47.49
N ARG A 240 41.59 11.17 48.09
CA ARG A 240 41.60 12.56 48.55
C ARG A 240 42.41 12.63 49.84
N THR A 241 43.59 12.03 49.80
CA THR A 241 44.61 12.10 50.82
C THR A 241 45.90 12.40 50.09
N ARG A 242 46.67 13.27 50.73
CA ARG A 242 47.98 13.81 50.36
C ARG A 242 48.98 12.75 49.84
N ASP A 243 48.71 11.47 50.10
CA ASP A 243 49.48 10.29 49.73
C ASP A 243 49.44 9.96 48.23
N ALA A 244 48.41 10.39 47.50
CA ALA A 244 48.32 10.08 46.07
C ALA A 244 49.35 10.83 45.22
N HIS A 245 49.66 12.09 45.57
CA HIS A 245 50.78 12.82 44.96
C HIS A 245 52.12 12.27 45.45
N ALA A 246 52.24 11.94 46.75
CA ALA A 246 53.47 11.37 47.30
C ALA A 246 53.84 10.02 46.65
N ALA A 247 52.85 9.18 46.31
CA ALA A 247 53.08 7.93 45.60
C ALA A 247 53.53 8.13 44.14
N TRP A 248 53.08 9.20 43.49
CA TRP A 248 53.51 9.55 42.13
C TRP A 248 54.91 10.17 42.12
N ASP A 249 55.23 11.05 43.08
CA ASP A 249 56.55 11.66 43.23
C ASP A 249 57.62 10.61 43.59
N ALA A 250 57.30 9.65 44.48
CA ALA A 250 58.20 8.55 44.81
C ALA A 250 58.43 7.59 43.63
N ALA A 251 57.40 7.32 42.81
CA ALA A 251 57.56 6.50 41.61
C ALA A 251 58.36 7.23 40.50
N ALA A 252 58.25 8.56 40.42
CA ALA A 252 59.02 9.37 39.49
C ALA A 252 60.52 9.42 39.87
N GLU A 253 60.85 9.41 41.17
CA GLU A 253 62.24 9.31 41.64
C GLU A 253 62.88 7.94 41.36
N ASP A 254 62.10 6.85 41.38
CA ASP A 254 62.60 5.49 41.16
C ASP A 254 62.84 5.16 39.67
N VAL A 255 62.10 5.81 38.76
CA VAL A 255 62.32 5.72 37.31
C VAL A 255 63.49 6.62 36.84
N GLY A 256 63.89 7.59 37.66
CA GLY A 256 64.99 8.50 37.39
C GLY A 256 66.38 8.03 37.88
N ARG A 257 66.48 6.84 38.48
CA ARG A 257 67.76 6.18 38.85
C ARG A 257 68.05 5.01 37.91
#